data_AF-A0A2N1RTV2-F1
#
_entry.id   AF-A0A2N1RTV2-F1
#
_cell.length_a   1.000
_cell.length_b   1.000
_cell.length_c   1.000
_cell.angle_alpha   90.00
_cell.angle_beta   90.00
_cell.angle_gamma   90.00
#
_symmetry.space_group_name_H-M   'P 1'
#
loop_
_entity.id
_entity.type
_entity.pdbx_description
1 polymer ?
#
loop_
_entity_poly.entity_id
_entity_poly.type
_entity_poly.pdbx_seq_one_letter_code
_entity_poly.pdbx_strand_id
1 'polypeptide(L)'
;MTSDSEKMKEQKDQDELNEEDELIRRDILSDRKFSIAEAIGREGGNFIKGHNPMPRLDQVVSFITVFIADNINDPSRVLMTVLQAHIKNDRIKIAENIETPLQYLHNLIKAYVDNPHQLYELTREADFRWGQINEEKPHFQKPGEAAHPDDEYTHENVKKMLSDLLVKIEAGL
;
A
#
# COMPACT_ATOMS: atom_id res chain seq x y z
N MET A 1 -43.70 27.24 -7.47
CA MET A 1 -42.33 27.45 -6.93
C MET A 1 -41.50 26.16 -7.08
N THR A 2 -41.57 25.48 -8.23
CA THR A 2 -40.91 24.16 -8.44
C THR A 2 -39.89 24.17 -9.59
N SER A 3 -39.83 25.25 -10.38
CA SER A 3 -38.99 25.32 -11.59
C SER A 3 -37.52 25.69 -11.32
N ASP A 4 -37.21 26.35 -10.19
CA ASP A 4 -35.83 26.77 -9.87
C ASP A 4 -35.02 25.67 -9.18
N SER A 5 -35.67 24.76 -8.44
CA SER A 5 -35.00 23.65 -7.76
C SER A 5 -34.52 22.56 -8.72
N GLU A 6 -35.16 22.38 -9.87
CA GLU A 6 -34.73 21.40 -10.88
C GLU A 6 -33.52 21.91 -11.68
N LYS A 7 -33.51 23.19 -12.06
CA LYS A 7 -32.37 23.81 -12.76
C LYS A 7 -31.10 23.88 -11.90
N MET A 8 -31.22 24.14 -10.60
CA MET A 8 -30.08 24.11 -9.68
C MET A 8 -29.48 22.71 -9.50
N LYS A 9 -30.28 21.65 -9.71
CA LYS A 9 -29.82 20.27 -9.57
C LYS A 9 -29.07 19.80 -10.83
N GLU A 10 -29.58 20.14 -12.00
CA GLU A 10 -28.93 19.82 -13.29
C GLU A 10 -27.59 20.55 -13.48
N GLN A 11 -27.46 21.79 -12.99
CA GLN A 11 -26.18 22.52 -13.02
C GLN A 11 -25.13 21.90 -12.10
N LYS A 12 -25.52 21.50 -10.88
CA LYS A 12 -24.61 20.88 -9.91
C LYS A 12 -24.11 19.52 -10.38
N ASP A 13 -24.98 18.73 -11.00
CA ASP A 13 -24.61 17.43 -11.56
C ASP A 13 -23.69 17.57 -12.80
N GLN A 14 -23.83 18.62 -13.61
CA GLN A 14 -22.92 18.91 -14.73
C GLN A 14 -21.55 19.44 -14.28
N ASP A 15 -21.51 20.26 -13.23
CA ASP A 15 -20.25 20.78 -12.69
C ASP A 15 -19.44 19.65 -12.03
N GLU A 16 -20.07 18.74 -11.27
CA GLU A 16 -19.41 17.58 -10.65
C GLU A 16 -18.83 16.60 -11.70
N LEU A 17 -19.55 16.36 -12.81
CA LEU A 17 -19.06 15.54 -13.92
C LEU A 17 -17.83 16.15 -14.61
N ASN A 18 -17.79 17.48 -14.72
CA ASN A 18 -16.69 18.19 -15.39
C ASN A 18 -15.44 18.23 -14.51
N GLU A 19 -15.60 18.35 -13.18
CA GLU A 19 -14.51 18.25 -12.22
C GLU A 19 -13.87 16.85 -12.19
N GLU A 20 -14.67 15.79 -12.29
CA GLU A 20 -14.17 14.41 -12.36
C GLU A 20 -13.38 14.14 -13.65
N ASP A 21 -13.87 14.63 -14.79
CA ASP A 21 -13.17 14.56 -16.08
C ASP A 21 -11.87 15.38 -16.11
N GLU A 22 -11.83 16.55 -15.46
CA GLU A 22 -10.63 17.38 -15.32
C GLU A 22 -9.57 16.69 -14.45
N LEU A 23 -9.97 16.03 -13.36
CA LEU A 23 -9.08 15.26 -12.49
C LEU A 23 -8.47 14.08 -13.24
N ILE A 24 -9.27 13.33 -14.01
CA ILE A 24 -8.79 12.21 -14.84
C ILE A 24 -7.80 12.70 -15.89
N ARG A 25 -8.06 13.83 -16.54
CA ARG A 25 -7.15 14.40 -17.55
C ARG A 25 -5.83 14.88 -16.95
N ARG A 26 -5.86 15.44 -15.74
CA ARG A 26 -4.64 15.88 -15.03
C ARG A 26 -3.77 14.71 -14.62
N ASP A 27 -4.37 13.58 -14.25
CA ASP A 27 -3.67 12.35 -13.89
C ASP A 27 -3.03 11.67 -15.12
N ILE A 28 -3.64 11.77 -16.31
CA ILE A 28 -3.07 11.22 -17.55
C ILE A 28 -1.85 12.01 -18.06
N LEU A 29 -1.78 13.31 -17.77
CA LEU A 29 -0.70 14.20 -18.24
C LEU A 29 0.52 14.27 -17.32
N SER A 30 0.44 13.69 -16.12
CA SER A 30 1.55 13.61 -15.18
C SER A 30 2.29 12.28 -15.41
N ASP A 31 3.53 12.32 -15.91
CA ASP A 31 4.41 11.14 -16.03
C ASP A 31 4.24 10.22 -14.80
N ARG A 32 3.71 9.02 -15.04
CA ARG A 32 2.88 8.24 -14.11
C ARG A 32 3.27 8.30 -12.62
N LYS A 33 2.52 9.10 -11.85
CA LYS A 33 2.41 8.96 -10.39
C LYS A 33 1.25 8.02 -10.08
N PHE A 34 1.48 6.97 -9.29
CA PHE A 34 0.42 6.07 -8.81
C PHE A 34 -0.63 6.89 -8.03
N SER A 35 -1.85 6.97 -8.55
CA SER A 35 -2.97 7.73 -7.95
C SER A 35 -3.89 6.80 -7.14
N ILE A 36 -4.50 7.32 -6.08
CA ILE A 36 -5.51 6.60 -5.28
C ILE A 36 -6.67 6.14 -6.21
N ALA A 37 -7.04 6.96 -7.19
CA ALA A 37 -8.06 6.63 -8.18
C ALA A 37 -7.66 5.42 -9.06
N GLU A 38 -6.38 5.30 -9.43
CA GLU A 38 -5.88 4.15 -10.19
C GLU A 38 -5.91 2.86 -9.37
N ALA A 39 -5.49 2.91 -8.10
CA ALA A 39 -5.53 1.76 -7.21
C ALA A 39 -6.96 1.23 -7.01
N ILE A 40 -7.94 2.13 -6.83
CA ILE A 40 -9.36 1.78 -6.72
C ILE A 40 -9.89 1.22 -8.05
N GLY A 41 -9.51 1.81 -9.19
CA GLY A 41 -9.92 1.34 -10.51
C GLY A 41 -9.47 -0.09 -10.83
N ARG A 42 -8.31 -0.51 -10.29
CA ARG A 42 -7.81 -1.89 -10.42
C ARG A 42 -8.55 -2.89 -9.55
N GLU A 43 -9.01 -2.49 -8.36
CA GLU A 43 -9.78 -3.37 -7.45
C GLU A 43 -11.29 -3.43 -7.81
N GLY A 44 -11.84 -2.41 -8.48
CA GLY A 44 -13.28 -2.21 -8.64
C GLY A 44 -13.78 -2.15 -10.08
N GLY A 45 -13.68 -3.25 -10.84
CA GLY A 45 -14.27 -3.38 -12.19
C GLY A 45 -15.81 -3.37 -12.27
N ASN A 46 -16.53 -2.80 -11.30
CA ASN A 46 -18.00 -2.73 -11.28
C ASN A 46 -18.51 -1.51 -10.48
N PHE A 47 -18.17 -0.29 -10.91
CA PHE A 47 -18.87 0.92 -10.45
C PHE A 47 -20.19 1.09 -11.25
N ILE A 48 -21.18 0.25 -10.94
CA ILE A 48 -22.56 0.45 -11.40
C ILE A 48 -23.29 1.30 -10.36
N LYS A 49 -23.85 2.43 -10.84
CA LYS A 49 -24.70 3.41 -10.13
C LYS A 49 -25.35 2.86 -8.84
N GLY A 50 -24.94 3.37 -7.68
CA GLY A 50 -25.85 3.50 -6.53
C GLY A 50 -25.42 2.98 -5.15
N HIS A 51 -24.16 2.61 -4.86
CA HIS A 51 -23.78 2.25 -3.48
C HIS A 51 -22.54 3.01 -2.98
N ASN A 52 -22.66 3.43 -1.71
CA ASN A 52 -21.77 4.24 -0.87
C ASN A 52 -20.27 4.18 -1.23
N PRO A 53 -19.61 5.32 -1.55
CA PRO A 53 -18.19 5.34 -1.85
C PRO A 53 -17.38 4.77 -0.68
N MET A 54 -16.36 3.96 -0.98
CA MET A 54 -15.45 3.39 0.01
C MET A 54 -14.96 4.50 0.96
N PRO A 55 -14.95 4.30 2.30
CA PRO A 55 -14.47 5.32 3.22
C PRO A 55 -13.03 5.74 2.89
N ARG A 56 -12.72 7.03 3.03
CA ARG A 56 -11.41 7.58 2.64
C ARG A 56 -10.22 6.86 3.26
N LEU A 57 -10.33 6.46 4.53
CA LEU A 57 -9.29 5.68 5.20
C LEU A 57 -9.09 4.30 4.56
N ASP A 58 -10.16 3.64 4.13
CA ASP A 58 -10.07 2.34 3.44
C ASP A 58 -9.46 2.50 2.05
N GLN A 59 -9.76 3.58 1.34
CA GLN A 59 -9.11 3.92 0.07
C GLN A 59 -7.60 4.08 0.24
N VAL A 60 -7.16 4.79 1.29
CA VAL A 60 -5.73 4.98 1.59
C VAL A 60 -5.05 3.67 1.99
N VAL A 61 -5.70 2.84 2.81
CA VAL A 61 -5.17 1.51 3.19
C VAL A 61 -5.04 0.61 1.95
N SER A 62 -6.05 0.61 1.07
CA SER A 62 -6.00 -0.13 -0.21
C SER A 62 -4.86 0.39 -1.09
N PHE A 63 -4.75 1.71 -1.26
CA PHE A 63 -3.66 2.33 -2.02
C PHE A 63 -2.28 1.88 -1.53
N ILE A 64 -2.01 1.95 -0.22
CA ILE A 64 -0.72 1.51 0.33
C ILE A 64 -0.50 0.01 0.10
N THR A 65 -1.54 -0.81 0.28
CA THR A 65 -1.49 -2.28 0.10
C THR A 65 -1.15 -2.65 -1.35
N VAL A 66 -1.79 -1.98 -2.31
CA VAL A 66 -1.53 -2.16 -3.75
C VAL A 66 -0.15 -1.65 -4.11
N PHE A 67 0.25 -0.48 -3.60
CA PHE A 67 1.59 0.06 -3.84
C PHE A 67 2.69 -0.91 -3.39
N ILE A 68 2.55 -1.53 -2.21
CA ILE A 68 3.47 -2.57 -1.74
C ILE A 68 3.47 -3.76 -2.71
N ALA A 69 2.30 -4.27 -3.09
CA ALA A 69 2.19 -5.44 -3.95
C ALA A 69 2.84 -5.24 -5.34
N ASP A 70 2.75 -4.03 -5.88
CA ASP A 70 3.28 -3.71 -7.20
C ASP A 70 4.79 -3.43 -7.20
N ASN A 71 5.37 -3.09 -6.05
CA ASN A 71 6.75 -2.59 -5.97
C ASN A 71 7.71 -3.46 -5.15
N ILE A 72 7.21 -4.37 -4.30
CA ILE A 72 8.06 -5.27 -3.54
C ILE A 72 8.47 -6.48 -4.39
N ASN A 73 9.77 -6.79 -4.41
CA ASN A 73 10.29 -8.00 -5.05
C ASN A 73 10.37 -9.13 -4.02
N ASP A 74 9.23 -9.76 -3.75
CA ASP A 74 9.07 -10.85 -2.77
C ASP A 74 8.46 -12.09 -3.48
N PRO A 75 9.29 -13.02 -3.98
CA PRO A 75 8.85 -14.15 -4.80
C PRO A 75 7.76 -15.02 -4.15
N SER A 76 7.95 -15.40 -2.88
CA SER A 76 6.96 -16.19 -2.15
C SER A 76 5.81 -15.37 -1.55
N ARG A 77 5.85 -14.03 -1.72
CA ARG A 77 4.81 -13.06 -1.29
C ARG A 77 4.52 -13.05 0.21
N VAL A 78 5.40 -13.64 1.03
CA VAL A 78 5.21 -13.73 2.48
C VAL A 78 5.51 -12.39 3.15
N LEU A 79 6.65 -11.76 2.85
CA LEU A 79 7.00 -10.44 3.39
C LEU A 79 5.98 -9.37 2.97
N MET A 80 5.51 -9.41 1.72
CA MET A 80 4.41 -8.58 1.22
C MET A 80 3.16 -8.74 2.09
N THR A 81 2.77 -9.97 2.39
CA THR A 81 1.58 -10.25 3.20
C THR A 81 1.73 -9.74 4.64
N VAL A 82 2.92 -9.91 5.24
CA VAL A 82 3.23 -9.41 6.60
C VAL A 82 3.15 -7.88 6.62
N LEU A 83 3.78 -7.20 5.68
CA LEU A 83 3.73 -5.73 5.58
C LEU A 83 2.29 -5.25 5.39
N GLN A 84 1.52 -5.84 4.48
CA GLN A 84 0.12 -5.49 4.27
C GLN A 84 -0.74 -5.70 5.52
N ALA A 85 -0.45 -6.73 6.33
CA ALA A 85 -1.11 -6.92 7.62
C ALA A 85 -0.77 -5.79 8.60
N HIS A 86 0.48 -5.31 8.61
CA HIS A 86 0.86 -4.18 9.45
C HIS A 86 0.12 -2.90 9.05
N ILE A 87 0.00 -2.62 7.75
CA ILE A 87 -0.78 -1.47 7.24
C ILE A 87 -2.24 -1.57 7.69
N LYS A 88 -2.86 -2.75 7.54
CA LYS A 88 -4.26 -2.96 7.94
C LYS A 88 -4.49 -2.81 9.45
N ASN A 89 -3.48 -3.07 10.26
CA ASN A 89 -3.55 -2.96 11.72
C ASN A 89 -3.18 -1.56 12.25
N ASP A 90 -2.44 -0.75 11.48
CA ASP A 90 -1.96 0.58 11.91
C ASP A 90 -2.87 1.74 11.46
N ARG A 91 -4.19 1.50 11.45
CA ARG A 91 -5.20 2.43 10.92
C ARG A 91 -5.16 3.82 11.55
N ILE A 92 -4.80 3.91 12.84
CA ILE A 92 -4.71 5.20 13.56
C ILE A 92 -3.60 6.07 12.95
N LYS A 93 -2.38 5.54 12.78
CA LYS A 93 -1.27 6.31 12.20
C LYS A 93 -1.50 6.64 10.73
N ILE A 94 -2.19 5.76 9.99
CA ILE A 94 -2.59 6.06 8.61
C ILE A 94 -3.59 7.22 8.57
N ALA A 95 -4.55 7.27 9.50
CA ALA A 95 -5.50 8.38 9.58
C ALA A 95 -4.81 9.72 9.88
N GLU A 96 -3.76 9.72 10.70
CA GLU A 96 -2.92 10.91 10.96
C GLU A 96 -2.13 11.38 9.72
N ASN A 97 -1.86 10.47 8.77
CA ASN A 97 -1.09 10.72 7.56
C ASN A 97 -1.94 10.54 6.28
N ILE A 98 -3.25 10.74 6.38
CA ILE A 98 -4.21 10.41 5.31
C ILE A 98 -3.95 11.17 3.99
N GLU A 99 -3.38 12.38 4.09
CA GLU A 99 -3.00 13.21 2.93
C GLU A 99 -1.60 12.87 2.38
N THR A 100 -0.79 12.13 3.15
CA THR A 100 0.61 11.81 2.80
C THR A 100 0.91 10.32 2.98
N PRO A 101 0.13 9.42 2.33
CA PRO A 101 0.22 7.98 2.59
C PRO A 101 1.57 7.36 2.22
N LEU A 102 2.23 7.86 1.16
CA LEU A 102 3.58 7.42 0.81
C LEU A 102 4.63 7.91 1.81
N GLN A 103 4.43 9.07 2.44
CA GLN A 103 5.33 9.54 3.50
C GLN A 103 5.20 8.66 4.76
N TYR A 104 3.98 8.24 5.11
CA TYR A 104 3.77 7.26 6.17
C TYR A 104 4.47 5.93 5.84
N LEU A 105 4.26 5.39 4.65
CA LEU A 105 4.89 4.15 4.22
C LEU A 105 6.42 4.27 4.22
N HIS A 106 6.97 5.36 3.68
CA HIS A 106 8.40 5.67 3.73
C HIS A 106 8.94 5.58 5.16
N ASN A 107 8.30 6.26 6.10
CA ASN A 107 8.76 6.30 7.49
C ASN A 107 8.71 4.92 8.16
N LEU A 108 7.67 4.13 7.86
CA LEU A 108 7.54 2.76 8.35
C LEU A 108 8.67 1.86 7.81
N ILE A 109 8.87 1.83 6.49
CA ILE A 109 9.90 0.99 5.86
C ILE A 109 11.29 1.43 6.29
N LYS A 110 11.53 2.74 6.37
CA LYS A 110 12.79 3.30 6.88
C LYS A 110 13.09 2.87 8.31
N ALA A 111 12.08 2.82 9.19
CA ALA A 111 12.25 2.35 10.57
C ALA A 111 12.75 0.89 10.63
N TYR A 112 12.22 0.01 9.77
CA TYR A 112 12.72 -1.36 9.65
C TYR A 112 14.16 -1.42 9.15
N VAL A 113 14.50 -0.65 8.11
CA VAL A 113 15.84 -0.68 7.50
C VAL A 113 16.92 -0.10 8.43
N ASP A 114 16.59 0.96 9.16
CA ASP A 114 17.53 1.68 10.03
C ASP A 114 17.72 1.02 11.40
N ASN A 115 16.75 0.21 11.86
CA ASN A 115 16.79 -0.44 13.16
C ASN A 115 16.92 -1.97 13.03
N PRO A 116 18.12 -2.54 13.30
CA PRO A 116 18.34 -3.98 13.22
C PRO A 116 17.35 -4.80 14.04
N HIS A 117 16.92 -4.32 15.21
CA HIS A 117 15.95 -5.07 16.03
C HIS A 117 14.58 -5.18 15.36
N GLN A 118 14.10 -4.11 14.73
CA GLN A 118 12.83 -4.15 14.00
C GLN A 118 12.94 -5.01 12.74
N LEU A 119 14.08 -4.93 12.05
CA LEU A 119 14.36 -5.80 10.90
C LEU A 119 14.31 -7.28 11.30
N TYR A 120 14.95 -7.65 12.41
CA TYR A 120 15.00 -9.04 12.87
C TYR A 120 13.62 -9.57 13.26
N GLU A 121 12.80 -8.76 13.94
CA GLU A 121 11.43 -9.17 14.26
C GLU A 121 10.57 -9.32 12.99
N LEU A 122 10.67 -8.39 12.03
CA LEU A 122 9.97 -8.50 10.76
C LEU A 122 10.41 -9.75 9.96
N THR A 123 11.71 -10.04 9.98
CA THR A 123 12.28 -11.23 9.35
C THR A 123 11.71 -12.50 10.01
N ARG A 124 11.69 -12.55 11.35
CA ARG A 124 11.10 -13.65 12.12
C ARG A 124 9.61 -13.84 11.83
N GLU A 125 8.87 -12.76 11.64
CA GLU A 125 7.45 -12.81 11.25
C GLU A 125 7.26 -13.36 9.84
N ALA A 126 8.11 -12.97 8.89
CA ALA A 126 8.11 -13.52 7.53
C ALA A 126 8.44 -15.02 7.55
N ASP A 127 9.51 -15.43 8.23
CA ASP A 127 9.86 -16.83 8.49
C ASP A 127 8.70 -17.64 9.05
N PHE A 128 8.08 -17.12 10.11
CA PHE A 128 6.95 -17.78 10.77
C PHE A 128 5.79 -17.96 9.79
N ARG A 129 5.47 -16.91 9.02
CA ARG A 129 4.40 -16.95 8.04
C ARG A 129 4.72 -17.88 6.88
N TRP A 130 5.98 -17.96 6.45
CA TRP A 130 6.43 -18.89 5.42
C TRP A 130 6.27 -20.34 5.90
N GLY A 131 6.69 -20.67 7.11
CA GLY A 131 6.51 -22.02 7.67
C GLY A 131 5.03 -22.40 7.84
N GLN A 132 4.16 -21.43 8.17
CA GLN A 132 2.71 -21.66 8.19
C GLN A 132 2.13 -22.00 6.82
N ILE A 133 2.59 -21.31 5.77
CA ILE A 133 2.08 -21.49 4.40
C ILE A 133 2.59 -22.80 3.79
N ASN A 134 3.85 -23.15 4.04
CA ASN A 134 4.51 -24.33 3.46
C ASN A 134 4.39 -25.59 4.34
N GLU A 135 3.77 -25.48 5.52
CA GLU A 135 3.70 -26.57 6.52
C GLU A 135 5.08 -27.10 6.95
N GLU A 136 6.08 -26.20 6.93
CA GLU A 136 7.47 -26.49 7.25
C GLU A 136 7.94 -25.73 8.49
N LYS A 137 9.08 -26.16 9.06
CA LYS A 137 9.67 -25.48 10.21
C LYS A 137 10.39 -24.21 9.74
N PRO A 138 10.05 -23.02 10.27
CA PRO A 138 10.73 -21.77 9.93
C PRO A 138 12.23 -21.78 10.24
N HIS A 139 13.00 -21.01 9.47
CA HIS A 139 14.45 -20.90 9.59
C HIS A 139 14.85 -19.62 10.34
N PHE A 140 14.52 -19.55 11.63
CA PHE A 140 14.85 -18.35 12.42
C PHE A 140 16.36 -18.08 12.51
N GLN A 141 16.80 -17.00 11.86
CA GLN A 141 18.17 -16.49 11.94
C GLN A 141 18.39 -15.68 13.24
N LYS A 142 19.49 -15.94 13.97
CA LYS A 142 19.89 -15.08 15.11
C LYS A 142 20.74 -13.89 14.65
N PRO A 143 20.79 -12.80 15.44
CA PRO A 143 21.70 -11.69 15.16
C PRO A 143 23.16 -12.16 15.04
N GLY A 144 23.79 -11.87 13.91
CA GLY A 144 25.18 -12.25 13.63
C GLY A 144 25.41 -13.71 13.22
N GLU A 145 24.36 -14.52 13.12
CA GLU A 145 24.43 -15.88 12.60
C GLU A 145 24.40 -15.89 11.06
N ALA A 146 25.07 -16.87 10.45
CA ALA A 146 24.97 -17.08 9.01
C ALA A 146 23.55 -17.53 8.64
N ALA A 147 23.06 -17.06 7.50
CA ALA A 147 21.76 -17.48 6.97
C ALA A 147 21.74 -18.97 6.63
N HIS A 148 20.56 -19.60 6.75
CA HIS A 148 20.35 -20.94 6.23
C HIS A 148 20.38 -20.90 4.69
N PRO A 149 21.04 -21.84 3.99
CA PRO A 149 21.23 -21.77 2.54
C PRO A 149 19.93 -21.77 1.75
N ASP A 150 18.90 -22.42 2.27
CA ASP A 150 17.58 -22.55 1.62
C ASP A 150 16.55 -21.54 2.16
N ASP A 151 16.95 -20.63 3.05
CA ASP A 151 16.04 -19.63 3.61
C ASP A 151 15.94 -18.40 2.69
N GLU A 152 14.71 -18.11 2.26
CA GLU A 152 14.38 -16.94 1.45
C GLU A 152 14.43 -15.65 2.29
N TYR A 153 13.99 -15.71 3.54
CA TYR A 153 13.79 -14.56 4.42
C TYR A 153 14.94 -14.41 5.41
N THR A 154 16.13 -14.18 4.88
CA THR A 154 17.30 -13.83 5.68
C THR A 154 17.29 -12.34 6.05
N HIS A 155 17.99 -11.96 7.12
CA HIS A 155 18.15 -10.54 7.48
C HIS A 155 18.67 -9.67 6.33
N GLU A 156 19.61 -10.19 5.55
CA GLU A 156 20.20 -9.47 4.41
C GLU A 156 19.21 -9.33 3.26
N ASN A 157 18.51 -10.42 2.91
CA ASN A 157 17.51 -10.41 1.83
C ASN A 157 16.32 -9.53 2.17
N VAL A 158 15.77 -9.63 3.38
CA VAL A 158 14.67 -8.79 3.84
C VAL A 158 15.10 -7.32 3.81
N LYS A 159 16.29 -6.99 4.33
CA LYS A 159 16.80 -5.61 4.28
C LYS A 159 16.92 -5.11 2.85
N LYS A 160 17.39 -5.96 1.93
CA LYS A 160 17.50 -5.61 0.51
C LYS A 160 16.12 -5.35 -0.10
N MET A 161 15.15 -6.23 0.10
CA MET A 161 13.78 -6.06 -0.41
C MET A 161 13.13 -4.77 0.11
N LEU A 162 13.32 -4.46 1.39
CA LEU A 162 12.81 -3.22 1.99
C LEU A 162 13.54 -1.98 1.47
N SER A 163 14.85 -2.06 1.26
CA SER A 163 15.64 -0.95 0.70
C SER A 163 15.24 -0.68 -0.75
N ASP A 164 15.03 -1.74 -1.54
CA ASP A 164 14.55 -1.63 -2.91
C ASP A 164 13.14 -1.02 -2.95
N LEU A 165 12.24 -1.43 -2.04
CA LEU A 165 10.92 -0.81 -1.89
C LEU A 165 11.02 0.67 -1.46
N LEU A 166 11.95 1.02 -0.57
CA LEU A 166 12.16 2.41 -0.13
C LEU A 166 12.52 3.32 -1.31
N VAL A 167 13.39 2.87 -2.20
CA VAL A 167 13.73 3.60 -3.44
C VAL A 167 12.49 3.82 -4.32
N LYS A 168 11.57 2.85 -4.39
CA LYS A 168 10.31 3.01 -5.14
C LYS A 168 9.38 4.04 -4.49
N ILE A 169 9.31 4.06 -3.16
CA ILE A 169 8.52 5.04 -2.42
C ILE A 169 9.09 6.45 -2.66
N GLU A 170 10.41 6.62 -2.53
CA GLU A 170 11.08 7.91 -2.75
C GLU A 170 10.89 8.44 -4.17
N ALA A 171 10.88 7.56 -5.19
CA ALA A 171 10.58 7.95 -6.56
C ALA A 171 9.10 8.36 -6.79
N GLY A 172 8.20 7.92 -5.90
CA GLY A 172 6.77 8.22 -5.96
C GLY A 172 6.33 9.46 -5.19
N LEU A 173 7.20 10.02 -4.33
CA LEU A 173 6.99 11.30 -3.64
C LEU A 173 7.16 12.46 -4.64
#